data_AF-A0AA45M8I5-F1
#
_entry.id   AF-A0AA45M8I5-F1
#
_cell.length_a   1.000
_cell.length_b   1.000
_cell.length_c   1.000
_cell.angle_alpha   90.00
_cell.angle_beta   90.00
_cell.angle_gamma   90.00
#
_symmetry.space_group_name_H-M   'P 1'
#
loop_
_entity.id
_entity.type
_entity.pdbx_description
1 polymer ?
#
loop_
_entity_poly.entity_id
_entity_poly.type
_entity_poly.pdbx_seq_one_letter_code
_entity_poly.pdbx_strand_id
1 'polypeptide(L)'
;MVAIKMNCFLCQRVLIALSLSLYFPPIGAQPAEPDADILGKWRIVKDVSPTGATSSLSERDVRRLIGQPLSVSAELFEFNNHQCAQPGYRRNVEDTVDYFYREWRVNSDEMPIGARVTVVENRCGNNVLYPTNKDHLIVSEDGFFFEAVRVGSNAAATPESTSTSERKGANADIFGTWTIDGADWQGSGKDSEATKKSRAAIYMGMPVYISARRFFFNENQCKNPTYKRSRQQKTVYFHGDWRAAKGRLPFLQNMLTVVETNCGTIYPINRKLILIEDRNGMFFSAVPLLQDERDNTRGLSAR
;
A
#
# COMPACT_ATOMS: atom_id res chain seq x y z
N MET A 1 -1.52 39.07 86.52
CA MET A 1 -1.31 37.72 85.96
C MET A 1 -2.43 37.46 84.95
N VAL A 2 -2.13 37.50 83.65
CA VAL A 2 -3.11 37.23 82.59
C VAL A 2 -2.61 35.99 81.84
N ALA A 3 -3.35 34.89 81.95
CA ALA A 3 -3.06 33.64 81.27
C ALA A 3 -3.69 33.68 79.88
N ILE A 4 -2.86 33.71 78.84
CA ILE A 4 -3.28 33.65 77.44
C ILE A 4 -3.42 32.17 77.07
N LYS A 5 -4.67 31.69 76.94
CA LYS A 5 -4.99 30.39 76.34
C LYS A 5 -4.86 30.50 74.83
N MET A 6 -3.79 29.91 74.29
CA MET A 6 -3.52 29.85 72.85
C MET A 6 -4.26 28.66 72.23
N ASN A 7 -5.36 28.94 71.54
CA ASN A 7 -6.20 27.94 70.86
C ASN A 7 -5.45 27.34 69.66
N CYS A 8 -5.01 26.08 69.81
CA CYS A 8 -4.32 25.30 68.78
C CYS A 8 -5.32 24.65 67.78
N PHE A 9 -6.27 25.44 67.26
CA PHE A 9 -7.31 24.94 66.35
C PHE A 9 -6.81 24.66 64.92
N LEU A 10 -5.61 25.13 64.57
CA LEU A 10 -5.00 24.89 63.25
C LEU A 10 -4.30 23.53 63.13
N CYS A 11 -3.88 22.90 64.24
CA CYS A 11 -3.17 21.63 64.17
C CYS A 11 -4.10 20.43 63.87
N GLN A 12 -5.38 20.54 64.24
CA GLN A 12 -6.33 19.44 64.12
C GLN A 12 -6.93 19.26 62.71
N ARG A 13 -6.87 20.28 61.85
CA ARG A 13 -7.37 20.17 60.46
C ARG A 13 -6.37 19.54 59.49
N VAL A 14 -5.08 19.54 59.82
CA VAL A 14 -4.04 18.95 58.95
C VAL A 14 -4.03 17.42 59.02
N LEU A 15 -4.42 16.84 60.17
CA LEU A 15 -4.42 15.38 60.36
C LEU A 15 -5.56 14.65 59.62
N ILE A 16 -6.71 15.29 59.39
CA ILE A 16 -7.86 14.63 58.73
C ILE A 16 -7.66 14.53 57.21
N ALA A 17 -6.89 15.44 56.60
CA ALA A 17 -6.62 15.42 55.15
C ALA A 17 -5.62 14.31 54.74
N LEU A 18 -4.78 13.83 55.65
CA LEU A 18 -3.78 12.79 55.37
C LEU A 18 -4.32 11.35 55.53
N SER A 19 -5.48 11.16 56.18
CA SER A 19 -6.07 9.83 56.37
C SER A 19 -6.99 9.35 55.23
N LEU A 20 -7.38 10.23 54.28
CA LEU A 20 -8.28 9.84 53.19
C LEU A 20 -7.60 9.36 51.90
N SER A 21 -6.27 9.48 51.77
CA SER A 21 -5.55 9.07 50.56
C SER A 21 -5.16 7.57 50.52
N LEU A 22 -5.35 6.82 51.61
CA LEU A 22 -5.00 5.39 51.69
C LEU A 22 -6.16 4.43 51.40
N TYR A 23 -7.37 4.93 51.12
CA TYR A 23 -8.56 4.11 50.85
C TYR A 23 -8.96 4.02 49.38
N PHE A 24 -8.17 4.59 48.46
CA PHE A 24 -8.34 4.26 47.05
C PHE A 24 -7.61 2.96 46.78
N PRO A 25 -8.33 1.83 46.56
CA PRO A 25 -7.68 0.64 46.04
C PRO A 25 -6.97 1.06 44.74
N PRO A 26 -5.72 0.61 44.50
CA PRO A 26 -5.11 0.81 43.21
C PRO A 26 -6.11 0.31 42.18
N ILE A 27 -6.52 1.17 41.25
CA ILE A 27 -7.30 0.76 40.09
C ILE A 27 -6.40 -0.23 39.37
N GLY A 28 -6.59 -1.52 39.68
CA GLY A 28 -5.86 -2.59 39.06
C GLY A 28 -6.16 -2.49 37.58
N ALA A 29 -5.13 -2.24 36.77
CA ALA A 29 -5.22 -2.39 35.34
C ALA A 29 -5.82 -3.78 35.11
N GLN A 30 -7.05 -3.83 34.58
CA GLN A 30 -7.64 -5.10 34.23
C GLN A 30 -6.66 -5.78 33.27
N PRO A 31 -6.29 -7.05 33.53
CA PRO A 31 -5.43 -7.77 32.61
C PRO A 31 -6.06 -7.68 31.23
N ALA A 32 -5.31 -7.12 30.27
CA ALA A 32 -5.78 -7.00 28.91
C ALA A 32 -6.28 -8.38 28.47
N GLU A 33 -7.52 -8.43 27.98
CA GLU A 33 -8.12 -9.67 27.52
C GLU A 33 -7.18 -10.31 26.49
N PRO A 34 -6.79 -11.59 26.66
CA PRO A 34 -5.98 -12.26 25.66
C PRO A 34 -6.72 -12.14 24.32
N ASP A 35 -5.99 -11.76 23.27
CA ASP A 35 -6.52 -11.57 21.93
C ASP A 35 -7.32 -10.27 21.63
N ALA A 36 -7.38 -9.31 22.55
CA ALA A 36 -8.09 -8.04 22.30
C ALA A 36 -7.66 -7.27 21.02
N ASP A 37 -6.42 -7.48 20.55
CA ASP A 37 -5.87 -6.88 19.33
C ASP A 37 -6.40 -7.51 18.04
N ILE A 38 -6.86 -8.77 18.05
CA ILE A 38 -7.43 -9.46 16.87
C ILE A 38 -8.95 -9.57 16.93
N LEU A 39 -9.55 -9.61 18.12
CA LEU A 39 -10.99 -9.77 18.28
C LEU A 39 -11.72 -8.51 17.80
N GLY A 40 -12.78 -8.69 17.01
CA GLY A 40 -13.62 -7.62 16.51
C GLY A 40 -14.18 -7.88 15.12
N LYS A 41 -14.86 -6.84 14.61
CA LYS A 41 -15.32 -6.78 13.21
C LYS A 41 -14.31 -5.97 12.41
N TRP A 42 -13.93 -6.52 11.27
CA TRP A 42 -12.93 -5.98 10.38
C TRP A 42 -13.50 -5.86 8.97
N ARG A 43 -12.88 -5.02 8.15
CA ARG A 43 -13.21 -4.90 6.73
C ARG A 43 -11.94 -4.95 5.91
N ILE A 44 -11.92 -5.80 4.89
CA ILE A 44 -10.79 -5.89 3.97
C ILE A 44 -10.69 -4.60 3.16
N VAL A 45 -9.51 -3.98 3.13
CA VAL A 45 -9.28 -2.70 2.45
C VAL A 45 -8.39 -2.81 1.22
N LYS A 46 -7.39 -3.71 1.23
CA LYS A 46 -6.51 -3.93 0.07
C LYS A 46 -5.77 -5.27 0.16
N ASP A 47 -5.25 -5.68 -0.99
CA ASP A 47 -4.26 -6.75 -1.13
C ASP A 47 -2.87 -6.19 -0.77
N VAL A 48 -2.16 -6.90 0.10
CA VAL A 48 -0.77 -6.60 0.53
C VAL A 48 0.16 -7.78 0.26
N SER A 49 -0.23 -8.66 -0.66
CA SER A 49 0.54 -9.86 -0.99
C SER A 49 1.86 -9.48 -1.64
N PRO A 50 2.98 -10.03 -1.16
CA PRO A 50 4.27 -9.79 -1.76
C PRO A 50 4.35 -10.39 -3.16
N THR A 51 5.15 -9.77 -4.02
CA THR A 51 5.36 -10.26 -5.38
C THR A 51 5.95 -11.68 -5.37
N GLY A 52 5.29 -12.60 -6.08
CA GLY A 52 5.72 -13.99 -6.19
C GLY A 52 5.04 -14.96 -5.23
N ALA A 53 4.10 -14.49 -4.38
CA ALA A 53 3.23 -15.37 -3.61
C ALA A 53 2.50 -16.36 -4.53
N THR A 54 2.54 -17.65 -4.16
CA THR A 54 1.78 -18.70 -4.85
C THR A 54 0.40 -18.78 -4.20
N SER A 55 -0.64 -18.77 -5.02
CA SER A 55 -2.02 -18.76 -4.54
C SER A 55 -2.94 -19.56 -5.46
N SER A 56 -4.01 -20.10 -4.88
CA SER A 56 -5.14 -20.69 -5.60
C SER A 56 -6.21 -19.67 -6.04
N LEU A 57 -6.16 -18.42 -5.57
CA LEU A 57 -7.13 -17.39 -5.93
C LEU A 57 -6.76 -16.70 -7.25
N SER A 58 -7.77 -16.45 -8.09
CA SER A 58 -7.59 -15.58 -9.26
C SER A 58 -7.59 -14.11 -8.86
N GLU A 59 -6.99 -13.23 -9.67
CA GLU A 59 -7.08 -11.77 -9.45
C GLU A 59 -8.52 -11.27 -9.30
N ARG A 60 -9.47 -11.92 -9.98
CA ARG A 60 -10.88 -11.56 -9.89
C ARG A 60 -11.43 -11.88 -8.50
N ASP A 61 -11.04 -13.02 -7.92
CA ASP A 61 -11.49 -13.44 -6.60
C ASP A 61 -10.87 -12.55 -5.52
N VAL A 62 -9.58 -12.24 -5.62
CA VAL A 62 -8.89 -11.26 -4.76
C VAL A 62 -9.63 -9.92 -4.72
N ARG A 63 -10.02 -9.40 -5.89
CA ARG A 63 -10.78 -8.14 -5.97
C ARG A 63 -12.17 -8.21 -5.35
N ARG A 64 -12.80 -9.38 -5.32
CA ARG A 64 -14.11 -9.58 -4.68
C ARG A 64 -14.02 -9.61 -3.16
N LEU A 65 -12.85 -9.94 -2.61
CA LEU A 65 -12.59 -9.94 -1.18
C LEU A 65 -12.41 -8.53 -0.62
N ILE A 66 -11.99 -7.56 -1.44
CA ILE A 66 -11.90 -6.16 -1.03
C ILE A 66 -13.28 -5.62 -0.67
N GLY A 67 -13.40 -5.07 0.54
CA GLY A 67 -14.64 -4.57 1.12
C GLY A 67 -15.46 -5.62 1.88
N GLN A 68 -15.10 -6.91 1.81
CA GLN A 68 -15.80 -7.95 2.56
C GLN A 68 -15.58 -7.80 4.06
N PRO A 69 -16.57 -8.19 4.87
CA PRO A 69 -16.42 -8.27 6.32
C PRO A 69 -15.54 -9.46 6.69
N LEU A 70 -14.77 -9.29 7.76
CA LEU A 70 -14.05 -10.32 8.49
C LEU A 70 -14.52 -10.24 9.95
N SER A 71 -15.01 -11.33 10.51
CA SER A 71 -15.42 -11.41 11.91
C SER A 71 -14.48 -12.33 12.68
N VAL A 72 -13.88 -11.81 13.75
CA VAL A 72 -12.97 -12.57 14.62
C VAL A 72 -13.47 -12.43 16.05
N SER A 73 -13.88 -13.52 16.68
CA SER A 73 -14.40 -13.52 18.04
C SER A 73 -14.09 -14.86 18.70
N ALA A 74 -14.22 -14.95 20.03
CA ALA A 74 -14.05 -16.22 20.75
C ALA A 74 -15.08 -17.30 20.33
N GLU A 75 -16.22 -16.88 19.77
CA GLU A 75 -17.33 -17.76 19.39
C GLU A 75 -17.35 -18.08 17.90
N LEU A 76 -16.79 -17.21 17.08
CA LEU A 76 -16.95 -17.23 15.63
C LEU A 76 -15.76 -16.59 14.92
N PHE A 77 -15.18 -17.32 13.98
CA PHE A 77 -14.38 -16.77 12.89
C PHE A 77 -15.16 -16.89 11.58
N GLU A 78 -15.27 -15.80 10.83
CA GLU A 78 -15.98 -15.77 9.55
C GLU A 78 -15.25 -14.90 8.53
N PHE A 79 -14.86 -15.49 7.40
CA PHE A 79 -14.27 -14.80 6.27
C PHE A 79 -14.45 -15.59 4.98
N ASN A 80 -14.77 -14.95 3.86
CA ASN A 80 -14.86 -15.57 2.53
C ASN A 80 -15.72 -16.87 2.47
N ASN A 81 -16.89 -16.89 3.13
CA ASN A 81 -17.74 -18.08 3.28
C ASN A 81 -17.12 -19.22 4.11
N HIS A 82 -15.92 -19.04 4.66
CA HIS A 82 -15.37 -19.90 5.69
C HIS A 82 -15.90 -19.45 7.04
N GLN A 83 -16.57 -20.36 7.73
CA GLN A 83 -17.11 -20.14 9.06
C GLN A 83 -16.56 -21.19 10.01
N CYS A 84 -16.12 -20.74 11.18
CA CYS A 84 -15.65 -21.60 12.24
C CYS A 84 -16.28 -21.17 13.56
N ALA A 85 -17.00 -22.11 14.17
CA ALA A 85 -17.53 -21.96 15.51
C ALA A 85 -16.45 -22.30 16.54
N GLN A 86 -16.37 -21.49 17.60
CA GLN A 86 -15.43 -21.63 18.71
C GLN A 86 -13.96 -21.72 18.26
N PRO A 87 -13.46 -20.71 17.52
CA PRO A 87 -12.07 -20.69 17.08
C PRO A 87 -11.11 -20.67 18.27
N GLY A 88 -10.02 -21.42 18.16
CA GLY A 88 -8.89 -21.32 19.08
C GLY A 88 -7.74 -20.55 18.43
N TYR A 89 -7.21 -19.55 19.11
CA TYR A 89 -6.10 -18.73 18.60
C TYR A 89 -4.78 -19.13 19.28
N ARG A 90 -3.77 -19.49 18.47
CA ARG A 90 -2.41 -19.77 18.96
C ARG A 90 -1.46 -18.67 18.48
N ARG A 91 -0.75 -18.04 19.42
CA ARG A 91 0.20 -16.96 19.14
C ARG A 91 1.64 -17.43 19.20
N ASN A 92 2.42 -17.01 18.21
CA ASN A 92 3.88 -17.10 18.22
C ASN A 92 4.46 -15.76 17.73
N VAL A 93 5.64 -15.37 18.23
CA VAL A 93 6.34 -14.18 17.74
C VAL A 93 7.59 -14.61 17.02
N GLU A 94 7.64 -14.36 15.72
CA GLU A 94 8.69 -14.81 14.81
C GLU A 94 9.47 -13.62 14.24
N ASP A 95 10.65 -13.89 13.68
CA ASP A 95 11.30 -12.97 12.74
C ASP A 95 10.51 -12.96 11.43
N THR A 96 10.18 -11.77 10.93
CA THR A 96 9.28 -11.62 9.78
C THR A 96 9.88 -12.21 8.51
N VAL A 97 11.15 -11.89 8.20
CA VAL A 97 11.77 -12.33 6.95
C VAL A 97 11.92 -13.85 6.95
N ASP A 98 12.43 -14.41 8.05
CA ASP A 98 12.63 -15.86 8.17
C ASP A 98 11.29 -16.63 8.14
N TYR A 99 10.26 -16.14 8.82
CA TYR A 99 8.94 -16.77 8.84
C TYR A 99 8.29 -16.79 7.47
N PHE A 100 8.19 -15.64 6.80
CA PHE A 100 7.52 -15.54 5.50
C PHE A 100 8.30 -16.27 4.40
N TYR A 101 9.64 -16.29 4.48
CA TYR A 101 10.42 -17.12 3.57
C TYR A 101 10.21 -18.61 3.82
N ARG A 102 10.20 -19.06 5.08
CA ARG A 102 10.06 -20.47 5.45
C ARG A 102 8.67 -21.02 5.12
N GLU A 103 7.62 -20.35 5.57
CA GLU A 103 6.24 -20.83 5.49
C GLU A 103 5.59 -20.51 4.14
N TRP A 104 5.90 -19.35 3.57
CA TRP A 104 5.18 -18.83 2.40
C TRP A 104 6.06 -18.70 1.14
N ARG A 105 7.39 -18.89 1.25
CA ARG A 105 8.35 -18.75 0.14
C ARG A 105 8.33 -17.37 -0.52
N VAL A 106 8.01 -16.33 0.25
CA VAL A 106 7.91 -14.95 -0.22
C VAL A 106 8.86 -14.04 0.54
N ASN A 107 9.22 -12.92 -0.09
CA ASN A 107 9.90 -11.82 0.60
C ASN A 107 8.85 -10.89 1.22
N SER A 108 8.90 -10.70 2.55
CA SER A 108 8.00 -9.84 3.31
C SER A 108 8.29 -8.35 3.23
N ASP A 109 9.38 -7.91 2.58
CA ASP A 109 9.78 -6.50 2.50
C ASP A 109 8.69 -5.57 1.92
N GLU A 110 7.79 -6.12 1.09
CA GLU A 110 6.67 -5.39 0.48
C GLU A 110 5.43 -5.33 1.38
N MET A 111 5.42 -6.05 2.51
CA MET A 111 4.29 -6.14 3.43
C MET A 111 4.39 -5.08 4.53
N PRO A 112 3.26 -4.51 5.01
CA PRO A 112 3.26 -3.53 6.10
C PRO A 112 3.40 -4.22 7.46
N ILE A 113 4.47 -5.00 7.65
CA ILE A 113 4.79 -5.76 8.85
C ILE A 113 6.17 -5.33 9.34
N GLY A 114 6.34 -5.20 10.65
CA GLY A 114 7.64 -4.86 11.24
C GLY A 114 8.66 -6.00 11.15
N ALA A 115 9.85 -5.80 11.71
CA ALA A 115 10.92 -6.81 11.72
C ALA A 115 10.56 -8.10 12.48
N ARG A 116 9.64 -8.01 13.44
CA ARG A 116 9.04 -9.17 14.12
C ARG A 116 7.55 -9.21 13.83
N VAL A 117 7.01 -10.40 13.65
CA VAL A 117 5.60 -10.63 13.38
C VAL A 117 4.99 -11.47 14.49
N THR A 118 3.80 -11.07 14.96
CA THR A 118 2.96 -11.94 15.76
C THR A 118 2.12 -12.78 14.81
N VAL A 119 2.34 -14.08 14.82
CA VAL A 119 1.61 -15.07 14.04
C VAL A 119 0.49 -15.61 14.91
N VAL A 120 -0.75 -15.37 14.51
CA VAL A 120 -1.93 -15.90 15.19
C VAL A 120 -2.60 -16.92 14.29
N GLU A 121 -2.38 -18.20 14.59
CA GLU A 121 -3.00 -19.30 13.87
C GLU A 121 -4.42 -19.54 14.39
N ASN A 122 -5.38 -19.62 13.46
CA ASN A 122 -6.73 -20.07 13.77
C ASN A 122 -6.82 -21.59 13.67
N ARG A 123 -7.07 -22.30 14.78
CA ARG A 123 -7.03 -23.78 14.83
C ARG A 123 -8.04 -24.51 13.95
N CYS A 124 -9.04 -23.83 13.42
CA CYS A 124 -10.11 -24.43 12.63
C CYS A 124 -10.02 -24.15 11.13
N GLY A 125 -8.98 -23.45 10.66
CA GLY A 125 -8.79 -23.15 9.25
C GLY A 125 -7.34 -22.89 8.89
N ASN A 126 -7.09 -22.63 7.61
CA ASN A 126 -5.76 -22.28 7.10
C ASN A 126 -5.47 -20.76 7.17
N ASN A 127 -6.40 -20.00 7.78
CA ASN A 127 -6.24 -18.58 7.96
C ASN A 127 -5.27 -18.28 9.09
N VAL A 128 -4.31 -17.41 8.79
CA VAL A 128 -3.37 -16.87 9.76
C VAL A 128 -3.62 -15.38 9.86
N LEU A 129 -3.68 -14.89 11.09
CA LEU A 129 -3.88 -13.50 11.41
C LEU A 129 -2.56 -12.89 11.89
N TYR A 130 -2.24 -11.70 11.40
CA TYR A 130 -1.05 -10.96 11.77
C TYR A 130 -1.46 -9.57 12.25
N PRO A 131 -1.65 -9.36 13.57
CA PRO A 131 -1.95 -8.04 14.10
C PRO A 131 -0.76 -7.10 13.85
N THR A 132 -1.00 -6.01 13.14
CA THR A 132 0.03 -5.01 12.86
C THR A 132 -0.07 -3.83 13.82
N ASN A 133 -1.29 -3.44 14.18
CA ASN A 133 -1.59 -2.53 15.27
C ASN A 133 -3.04 -2.71 15.76
N LYS A 134 -3.49 -1.89 16.70
CA LYS A 134 -4.85 -1.95 17.29
C LYS A 134 -6.00 -1.84 16.29
N ASP A 135 -5.80 -1.15 15.17
CA ASP A 135 -6.84 -0.85 14.16
C ASP A 135 -6.61 -1.56 12.83
N HIS A 136 -5.47 -2.26 12.67
CA HIS A 136 -5.08 -2.94 11.44
C HIS A 136 -4.65 -4.40 11.70
N LEU A 137 -5.09 -5.26 10.79
CA LEU A 137 -4.86 -6.69 10.82
C LEU A 137 -4.50 -7.15 9.40
N ILE A 138 -3.55 -8.07 9.26
CA ILE A 138 -3.37 -8.80 8.01
C ILE A 138 -3.97 -10.19 8.18
N VAL A 139 -4.76 -10.64 7.23
CA VAL A 139 -5.30 -12.02 7.17
C VAL A 139 -4.76 -12.72 5.94
N SER A 140 -4.26 -13.95 6.10
CA SER A 140 -3.96 -14.82 4.96
C SER A 140 -5.20 -15.60 4.53
N GLU A 141 -5.40 -15.69 3.22
CA GLU A 141 -6.46 -16.48 2.60
C GLU A 141 -5.90 -17.09 1.31
N ASP A 142 -5.78 -18.41 1.28
CA ASP A 142 -5.41 -19.16 0.09
C ASP A 142 -4.13 -18.65 -0.61
N GLY A 143 -3.16 -18.18 0.17
CA GLY A 143 -1.87 -17.66 -0.32
C GLY A 143 -1.85 -16.16 -0.65
N PHE A 144 -2.98 -15.45 -0.54
CA PHE A 144 -3.00 -13.98 -0.53
C PHE A 144 -3.00 -13.44 0.91
N PHE A 145 -2.50 -12.22 1.05
CA PHE A 145 -2.50 -11.45 2.28
C PHE A 145 -3.32 -10.19 2.08
N PHE A 146 -4.29 -9.99 2.95
CA PHE A 146 -5.19 -8.85 2.89
C PHE A 146 -5.04 -7.99 4.12
N GLU A 147 -4.92 -6.68 3.92
CA GLU A 147 -5.06 -5.74 5.03
C GLU A 147 -6.54 -5.54 5.34
N ALA A 148 -6.87 -5.64 6.63
CA ALA A 148 -8.18 -5.42 7.19
C ALA A 148 -8.12 -4.30 8.24
N VAL A 149 -9.11 -3.41 8.22
CA VAL A 149 -9.23 -2.31 9.18
C VAL A 149 -10.43 -2.55 10.09
N ARG A 150 -10.26 -2.26 11.38
CA ARG A 150 -11.30 -2.43 12.40
C ARG A 150 -12.51 -1.55 12.10
N VAL A 151 -13.71 -2.13 12.07
CA VAL A 151 -14.97 -1.39 11.86
C VAL A 151 -15.22 -0.48 13.07
N GLY A 152 -15.43 0.81 12.81
CA GLY A 152 -15.63 1.82 13.86
C GLY A 152 -14.34 2.47 14.37
N SER A 153 -13.17 2.02 13.92
CA SER A 153 -11.95 2.83 14.07
C SER A 153 -12.08 4.07 13.18
N ASN A 154 -11.64 5.23 13.66
CA ASN A 154 -11.54 6.45 12.84
C ASN A 154 -10.52 6.28 11.68
N ALA A 155 -9.75 5.18 11.67
CA ALA A 155 -8.91 4.75 10.55
C ALA A 155 -9.73 4.23 9.36
N ALA A 156 -10.97 3.79 9.60
CA ALA A 156 -11.95 3.49 8.56
C ALA A 156 -12.62 4.75 7.99
N ALA A 157 -11.96 5.93 8.09
CA ALA A 157 -12.34 7.18 7.44
C ALA A 157 -12.28 7.03 5.92
N THR A 158 -13.28 6.30 5.40
CA THR A 158 -13.59 6.09 4.00
C THR A 158 -12.46 5.32 3.29
N PRO A 159 -12.72 4.35 2.40
CA PRO A 159 -11.82 4.25 1.27
C PRO A 159 -11.82 5.65 0.68
N GLU A 160 -10.75 6.41 0.84
CA GLU A 160 -10.44 7.49 -0.07
C GLU A 160 -10.16 6.80 -1.42
N SER A 161 -11.20 6.23 -2.03
CA SER A 161 -11.58 6.73 -3.33
C SER A 161 -11.54 8.24 -3.15
N THR A 162 -10.42 8.83 -3.53
CA THR A 162 -10.40 10.17 -4.04
C THR A 162 -11.41 10.16 -5.18
N SER A 163 -12.69 10.27 -4.83
CA SER A 163 -13.73 10.83 -5.66
C SER A 163 -13.44 12.33 -5.70
N THR A 164 -12.25 12.70 -6.17
CA THR A 164 -12.28 13.66 -7.26
C THR A 164 -13.19 12.98 -8.26
N SER A 165 -14.31 13.60 -8.59
CA SER A 165 -15.14 13.20 -9.72
C SER A 165 -14.34 13.40 -11.03
N GLU A 166 -13.11 12.94 -11.09
CA GLU A 166 -12.32 12.74 -12.28
C GLU A 166 -12.78 11.38 -12.78
N ARG A 167 -13.91 11.44 -13.50
CA ARG A 167 -14.53 10.41 -14.34
C ARG A 167 -13.85 9.03 -14.24
N LYS A 168 -14.61 7.99 -13.89
CA LYS A 168 -14.42 6.59 -14.37
C LYS A 168 -14.47 6.58 -15.92
N GLY A 169 -13.56 7.30 -16.54
CA GLY A 169 -13.32 7.31 -17.97
C GLY A 169 -12.40 6.16 -18.29
N ALA A 170 -12.33 5.81 -19.56
CA ALA A 170 -11.59 4.65 -20.06
C ALA A 170 -10.09 4.62 -19.72
N ASN A 171 -9.50 5.61 -19.02
CA ASN A 171 -8.05 5.79 -18.83
C ASN A 171 -7.61 5.88 -17.35
N ALA A 172 -8.42 5.42 -16.39
CA ALA A 172 -8.08 5.50 -14.97
C ALA A 172 -6.81 4.71 -14.57
N ASP A 173 -6.40 3.75 -15.39
CA ASP A 173 -5.23 2.88 -15.21
C ASP A 173 -3.88 3.54 -15.54
N ILE A 174 -3.87 4.68 -16.24
CA ILE A 174 -2.63 5.39 -16.59
C ILE A 174 -2.39 6.67 -15.77
N PHE A 175 -3.38 7.12 -15.00
CA PHE A 175 -3.24 8.32 -14.18
C PHE A 175 -2.43 8.04 -12.92
N GLY A 176 -1.48 8.93 -12.61
CA GLY A 176 -0.57 8.76 -11.48
C GLY A 176 0.78 9.45 -11.68
N THR A 177 1.66 9.25 -10.70
CA THR A 177 3.07 9.62 -10.78
C THR A 177 3.89 8.37 -11.07
N TRP A 178 4.71 8.47 -12.10
CA TRP A 178 5.57 7.41 -12.59
C TRP A 178 7.02 7.91 -12.59
N THR A 179 7.98 7.01 -12.58
CA THR A 179 9.41 7.32 -12.66
C THR A 179 9.99 6.62 -13.87
N ILE A 180 10.78 7.34 -14.67
CA ILE A 180 11.46 6.75 -15.82
C ILE A 180 12.59 5.85 -15.33
N ASP A 181 12.47 4.55 -15.57
CA ASP A 181 13.45 3.53 -15.19
C ASP A 181 14.32 3.06 -16.38
N GLY A 182 13.97 3.48 -17.60
CA GLY A 182 14.68 3.18 -18.82
C GLY A 182 14.26 4.08 -19.99
N ALA A 183 15.19 4.30 -20.90
CA ALA A 183 14.94 5.02 -22.15
C ALA A 183 15.61 4.26 -23.30
N ASP A 184 14.82 3.91 -24.32
CA ASP A 184 15.29 3.24 -25.52
C ASP A 184 14.84 4.02 -26.76
N TRP A 185 15.70 4.13 -27.76
CA TRP A 185 15.49 4.98 -28.91
C TRP A 185 15.30 4.14 -30.18
N GLN A 186 14.12 4.25 -30.81
CA GLN A 186 13.79 3.49 -32.03
C GLN A 186 13.48 4.37 -33.24
N GLY A 187 13.74 5.68 -33.13
CA GLY A 187 13.51 6.60 -34.22
C GLY A 187 14.39 6.32 -35.44
N SER A 188 13.98 6.81 -36.62
CA SER A 188 14.82 6.87 -37.83
C SER A 188 15.56 8.21 -37.97
N GLY A 189 15.64 8.97 -36.88
CA GLY A 189 16.28 10.29 -36.83
C GLY A 189 17.77 10.28 -37.18
N LYS A 190 18.24 11.36 -37.80
CA LYS A 190 19.63 11.58 -38.24
C LYS A 190 20.63 11.82 -37.10
N ASP A 191 20.18 11.76 -35.85
CA ASP A 191 21.04 11.99 -34.69
C ASP A 191 22.09 10.88 -34.57
N SER A 192 23.29 11.24 -34.09
CA SER A 192 24.33 10.27 -33.80
C SER A 192 23.96 9.39 -32.59
N GLU A 193 24.49 8.17 -32.52
CA GLU A 193 24.30 7.25 -31.39
C GLU A 193 24.72 7.87 -30.04
N ALA A 194 25.79 8.67 -30.05
CA ALA A 194 26.26 9.38 -28.86
C ALA A 194 25.24 10.43 -28.38
N THR A 195 24.64 11.18 -29.30
CA THR A 195 23.58 12.17 -29.00
C THR A 195 22.32 11.50 -28.45
N LYS A 196 21.98 10.31 -28.94
CA LYS A 196 20.82 9.54 -28.45
C LYS A 196 21.04 9.07 -27.02
N LYS A 197 22.20 8.46 -26.74
CA LYS A 197 22.58 8.00 -25.39
C LYS A 197 22.67 9.15 -24.40
N SER A 198 23.25 10.28 -24.80
CA SER A 198 23.33 11.46 -23.92
C SER A 198 21.95 12.01 -23.60
N ARG A 199 21.01 12.03 -24.57
CA ARG A 199 19.64 12.47 -24.32
C ARG A 199 18.90 11.49 -23.41
N ALA A 200 18.98 10.19 -23.65
CA ALA A 200 18.36 9.16 -22.81
C ALA A 200 18.78 9.26 -21.32
N ALA A 201 20.07 9.52 -21.07
CA ALA A 201 20.60 9.67 -19.71
C ALA A 201 19.99 10.86 -18.94
N ILE A 202 19.53 11.91 -19.62
CA ILE A 202 18.91 13.08 -18.98
C ILE A 202 17.55 12.73 -18.36
N TYR A 203 16.85 11.73 -18.90
CA TYR A 203 15.49 11.39 -18.49
C TYR A 203 15.43 10.35 -17.36
N MET A 204 16.51 9.64 -17.06
CA MET A 204 16.49 8.62 -16.02
C MET A 204 16.22 9.22 -14.64
N GLY A 205 15.27 8.63 -13.90
CA GLY A 205 14.86 9.11 -12.58
C GLY A 205 13.95 10.35 -12.62
N MET A 206 13.59 10.87 -13.80
CA MET A 206 12.65 11.98 -13.88
C MET A 206 11.22 11.50 -13.58
N PRO A 207 10.44 12.25 -12.78
CA PRO A 207 9.04 11.94 -12.56
C PRO A 207 8.22 12.29 -13.81
N VAL A 208 7.31 11.39 -14.16
CA VAL A 208 6.27 11.58 -15.16
C VAL A 208 4.94 11.67 -14.44
N TYR A 209 4.19 12.73 -14.68
CA TYR A 209 2.87 12.92 -14.09
C TYR A 209 1.80 12.89 -15.16
N ILE A 210 0.81 12.01 -14.99
CA ILE A 210 -0.30 11.83 -15.93
C ILE A 210 -1.60 12.07 -15.17
N SER A 211 -2.36 13.10 -15.54
CA SER A 211 -3.72 13.35 -15.05
C SER A 211 -4.64 13.80 -16.17
N ALA A 212 -5.95 13.91 -15.94
CA ALA A 212 -6.87 14.32 -17.00
C ALA A 212 -6.61 15.75 -17.50
N ARG A 213 -5.86 16.57 -16.75
CA ARG A 213 -5.59 17.98 -17.09
C ARG A 213 -4.16 18.27 -17.48
N ARG A 214 -3.21 17.41 -17.10
CA ARG A 214 -1.77 17.66 -17.29
C ARG A 214 -1.04 16.36 -17.58
N PHE A 215 -0.18 16.42 -18.59
CA PHE A 215 0.82 15.40 -18.84
C PHE A 215 2.18 16.09 -18.73
N PHE A 216 2.94 15.76 -17.68
CA PHE A 216 4.29 16.26 -17.47
C PHE A 216 5.27 15.17 -17.85
N PHE A 217 6.07 15.46 -18.86
CA PHE A 217 7.16 14.64 -19.32
C PHE A 217 8.33 15.59 -19.64
N ASN A 218 9.33 15.65 -18.75
CA ASN A 218 10.44 16.63 -18.81
C ASN A 218 9.95 18.10 -18.70
N GLU A 219 10.77 19.07 -19.11
CA GLU A 219 10.47 20.51 -19.21
C GLU A 219 9.29 20.83 -20.15
N ASN A 220 8.89 19.86 -20.97
CA ASN A 220 7.77 20.01 -21.90
C ASN A 220 6.45 19.71 -21.19
N GLN A 221 5.85 20.75 -20.60
CA GLN A 221 4.51 20.65 -20.04
C GLN A 221 3.45 20.58 -21.16
N CYS A 222 2.78 19.44 -21.28
CA CYS A 222 1.58 19.33 -22.10
C CYS A 222 0.36 19.85 -21.32
N LYS A 223 -0.12 21.04 -21.71
CA LYS A 223 -1.34 21.63 -21.15
C LYS A 223 -2.56 21.11 -21.92
N ASN A 224 -3.57 20.63 -21.19
CA ASN A 224 -4.83 20.11 -21.75
C ASN A 224 -4.63 18.90 -22.69
N PRO A 225 -4.07 17.77 -22.19
CA PRO A 225 -3.95 16.56 -22.97
C PRO A 225 -5.33 16.03 -23.37
N THR A 226 -5.48 15.68 -24.64
CA THR A 226 -6.63 14.89 -25.12
C THR A 226 -6.24 13.42 -25.09
N TYR A 227 -7.10 12.55 -24.57
CA TYR A 227 -6.81 11.11 -24.48
C TYR A 227 -7.77 10.33 -25.38
N LYS A 228 -7.23 9.65 -26.39
CA LYS A 228 -8.00 8.76 -27.26
C LYS A 228 -7.48 7.34 -27.10
N ARG A 229 -8.33 6.45 -26.57
CA ARG A 229 -7.99 5.03 -26.45
C ARG A 229 -8.34 4.31 -27.75
N SER A 230 -7.38 3.61 -28.31
CA SER A 230 -7.57 2.74 -29.48
C SER A 230 -6.88 1.40 -29.25
N ARG A 231 -7.28 0.37 -29.98
CA ARG A 231 -6.50 -0.88 -30.05
C ARG A 231 -5.70 -0.83 -31.34
N GLN A 232 -4.39 -0.92 -31.22
CA GLN A 232 -3.50 -0.96 -32.38
C GLN A 232 -2.62 -2.20 -32.30
N GLN A 233 -2.42 -2.82 -33.46
CA GLN A 233 -1.39 -3.84 -33.62
C GLN A 233 -0.09 -3.11 -33.95
N LYS A 234 0.77 -2.92 -32.95
CA LYS A 234 2.09 -2.30 -33.11
C LYS A 234 3.13 -3.28 -32.59
N THR A 235 4.16 -3.54 -33.39
CA THR A 235 5.34 -4.27 -32.94
C THR A 235 6.29 -3.26 -32.33
N VAL A 236 6.51 -3.36 -31.02
CA VAL A 236 7.53 -2.58 -30.31
C VAL A 236 8.69 -3.52 -30.03
N TYR A 237 9.86 -3.22 -30.58
CA TYR A 237 11.08 -3.94 -30.26
C TYR A 237 11.63 -3.40 -28.94
N PHE A 238 12.56 -4.07 -28.28
CA PHE A 238 13.28 -3.50 -27.14
C PHE A 238 14.74 -3.89 -27.29
N HIS A 239 15.64 -2.90 -27.34
CA HIS A 239 17.07 -3.11 -27.46
C HIS A 239 17.74 -2.61 -26.18
N GLY A 240 17.77 -3.44 -25.12
CA GLY A 240 18.41 -3.08 -23.86
C GLY A 240 18.56 -4.25 -22.88
N ASP A 241 19.48 -4.11 -21.92
CA ASP A 241 19.68 -5.05 -20.81
C ASP A 241 18.70 -4.70 -19.67
N TRP A 242 17.47 -5.19 -19.78
CA TRP A 242 16.37 -4.91 -18.84
C TRP A 242 16.54 -5.71 -17.54
N ARG A 243 17.42 -5.27 -16.65
CA ARG A 243 17.67 -5.95 -15.36
C ARG A 243 16.56 -5.71 -14.32
N ALA A 244 15.79 -4.62 -14.44
CA ALA A 244 14.72 -4.29 -13.49
C ALA A 244 13.41 -5.04 -13.76
N ALA A 245 13.11 -5.38 -15.03
CA ALA A 245 12.02 -6.27 -15.37
C ALA A 245 12.51 -7.72 -15.25
N LYS A 246 12.30 -8.36 -14.09
CA LYS A 246 12.60 -9.78 -13.85
C LYS A 246 11.73 -10.70 -14.74
N GLY A 247 11.93 -10.68 -16.05
CA GLY A 247 11.18 -11.46 -17.04
C GLY A 247 11.37 -10.92 -18.46
N ARG A 248 11.83 -11.79 -19.36
CA ARG A 248 12.01 -11.55 -20.80
C ARG A 248 10.73 -10.98 -21.45
N LEU A 249 10.79 -9.75 -21.96
CA LEU A 249 9.88 -9.26 -23.02
C LEU A 249 10.68 -8.89 -24.29
N PRO A 250 11.33 -9.85 -24.97
CA PRO A 250 12.07 -9.55 -26.20
C PRO A 250 11.14 -9.20 -27.37
N PHE A 251 9.82 -9.41 -27.23
CA PHE A 251 8.87 -9.21 -28.33
C PHE A 251 7.44 -9.04 -27.80
N LEU A 252 6.82 -7.89 -28.06
CA LEU A 252 5.37 -7.70 -27.91
C LEU A 252 4.77 -7.49 -29.29
N GLN A 253 4.31 -8.58 -29.92
CA GLN A 253 3.51 -8.54 -31.13
C GLN A 253 2.06 -8.85 -30.76
N ASN A 254 1.47 -7.96 -29.97
CA ASN A 254 0.11 -8.10 -29.45
C ASN A 254 -0.73 -6.87 -29.79
N MET A 255 -2.05 -7.04 -29.78
CA MET A 255 -2.98 -5.90 -29.77
C MET A 255 -2.80 -5.13 -28.46
N LEU A 256 -2.05 -4.04 -28.51
CA LEU A 256 -1.86 -3.15 -27.38
C LEU A 256 -3.03 -2.18 -27.32
N THR A 257 -3.49 -1.93 -26.10
CA THR A 257 -4.34 -0.77 -25.86
C THR A 257 -3.41 0.44 -25.90
N VAL A 258 -3.69 1.37 -26.79
CA VAL A 258 -2.90 2.57 -27.00
C VAL A 258 -3.71 3.75 -26.53
N VAL A 259 -3.10 4.62 -25.73
CA VAL A 259 -3.69 5.91 -25.37
C VAL A 259 -2.93 6.98 -26.11
N GLU A 260 -3.48 7.40 -27.25
CA GLU A 260 -2.96 8.52 -28.02
C GLU A 260 -3.26 9.82 -27.29
N THR A 261 -2.25 10.66 -27.17
CA THR A 261 -2.40 12.03 -26.72
C THR A 261 -1.87 12.99 -27.76
N ASN A 262 -2.31 14.24 -27.71
CA ASN A 262 -1.68 15.30 -28.50
C ASN A 262 -0.20 15.50 -28.14
N CYS A 263 0.35 14.86 -27.09
CA CYS A 263 1.70 15.06 -26.59
C CYS A 263 2.61 13.84 -26.67
N GLY A 264 2.09 12.72 -27.17
CA GLY A 264 2.78 11.45 -27.24
C GLY A 264 1.80 10.30 -27.13
N THR A 265 2.32 9.08 -27.20
CA THR A 265 1.52 7.86 -27.14
C THR A 265 1.89 7.05 -25.91
N ILE A 266 0.88 6.69 -25.10
CA ILE A 266 1.08 5.88 -23.90
C ILE A 266 0.63 4.45 -24.18
N TYR A 267 1.50 3.49 -23.91
CA TYR A 267 1.26 2.05 -24.00
C TYR A 267 1.19 1.47 -22.59
N PRO A 268 -0.01 1.35 -21.99
CA PRO A 268 -0.19 0.59 -20.78
C PRO A 268 0.11 -0.89 -21.05
N ILE A 269 1.27 -1.37 -20.59
CA ILE A 269 1.61 -2.80 -20.66
C ILE A 269 0.90 -3.52 -19.51
N ASN A 270 1.04 -3.01 -18.29
CA ASN A 270 0.34 -3.48 -17.10
C ASN A 270 0.29 -2.36 -16.04
N ARG A 271 -0.19 -2.67 -14.83
CA ARG A 271 -0.29 -1.68 -13.73
C ARG A 271 1.05 -1.19 -13.20
N LYS A 272 2.15 -1.91 -13.49
CA LYS A 272 3.50 -1.64 -12.98
C LYS A 272 4.40 -1.01 -14.06
N LEU A 273 3.97 -0.97 -15.32
CA LEU A 273 4.80 -0.51 -16.42
C LEU A 273 3.95 0.16 -17.51
N ILE A 274 4.30 1.40 -17.82
CA ILE A 274 3.85 2.09 -19.02
C ILE A 274 5.04 2.36 -19.93
N LEU A 275 4.80 2.33 -21.24
CA LEU A 275 5.72 2.94 -22.19
C LEU A 275 5.15 4.25 -22.70
N ILE A 276 6.02 5.21 -22.91
CA ILE A 276 5.68 6.53 -23.42
C ILE A 276 6.51 6.75 -24.67
N GLU A 277 5.85 6.95 -25.80
CA GLU A 277 6.47 7.40 -27.04
C GLU A 277 6.28 8.91 -27.16
N ASP A 278 7.36 9.67 -27.19
CA ASP A 278 7.28 11.11 -27.46
C ASP A 278 7.01 11.41 -28.94
N ARG A 279 6.80 12.68 -29.29
CA ARG A 279 6.56 13.08 -30.69
C ARG A 279 7.76 12.85 -31.61
N ASN A 280 8.96 12.62 -31.06
CA ASN A 280 10.17 12.34 -31.82
C ASN A 280 10.40 10.82 -31.99
N GLY A 281 9.49 9.97 -31.50
CA GLY A 281 9.60 8.51 -31.55
C GLY A 281 10.56 7.94 -30.51
N MET A 282 10.86 8.67 -29.43
CA MET A 282 11.63 8.15 -28.29
C MET A 282 10.73 7.39 -27.35
N PHE A 283 11.14 6.20 -26.92
CA PHE A 283 10.40 5.38 -25.98
C PHE A 283 11.00 5.46 -24.58
N PHE A 284 10.14 5.66 -23.60
CA PHE A 284 10.49 5.67 -22.18
C PHE A 284 9.68 4.60 -21.48
N SER A 285 10.33 3.79 -20.64
CA SER A 285 9.62 3.00 -19.66
C SER A 285 9.46 3.80 -18.39
N ALA A 286 8.27 3.71 -17.79
CA ALA A 286 8.03 4.30 -16.49
C ALA A 286 7.30 3.31 -15.57
N VAL A 287 7.73 3.29 -14.31
CA VAL A 287 7.18 2.48 -13.23
C VAL A 287 6.48 3.39 -12.21
N PRO A 288 5.44 2.93 -11.49
CA PRO A 288 4.79 3.75 -10.48
C PRO A 288 5.78 4.21 -9.41
N LEU A 289 5.74 5.50 -9.06
CA LEU A 289 6.54 6.02 -7.95
C LEU A 289 6.00 5.43 -6.63
N LEU A 290 6.85 4.69 -5.92
CA LEU A 290 6.52 4.10 -4.62
C LEU A 290 6.15 5.20 -3.62
N GLN A 291 5.24 4.89 -2.69
CA GLN A 291 4.68 5.88 -1.76
C GLN A 291 5.79 6.58 -0.93
N ASP A 292 6.80 5.84 -0.51
CA ASP A 292 7.91 6.34 0.32
C ASP A 292 8.81 7.36 -0.42
N GLU A 293 8.94 7.23 -1.75
CA GLU A 293 9.68 8.21 -2.57
C GLU A 293 8.83 9.46 -2.89
N ARG A 294 7.50 9.31 -2.87
CA ARG A 294 6.53 10.38 -3.14
C ARG A 294 6.54 11.46 -2.06
N ASP A 295 6.79 11.07 -0.81
CA ASP A 295 6.88 12.02 0.31
C ASP A 295 8.22 12.76 0.32
N ASN A 296 9.29 12.14 -0.19
CA ASN A 296 10.61 12.76 -0.29
C ASN A 296 10.70 13.79 -1.44
N THR A 297 10.01 13.53 -2.56
CA THR A 297 9.98 14.43 -3.73
C THR A 297 9.14 15.70 -3.50
N ARG A 298 8.13 15.67 -2.62
CA ARG A 298 7.37 16.88 -2.22
C ARG A 298 8.22 17.91 -1.49
N GLY A 299 9.29 17.49 -0.81
CA GLY A 299 10.25 18.39 -0.16
C GLY A 299 11.17 19.16 -1.12
N LEU A 300 11.34 18.67 -2.36
CA LEU A 300 12.21 19.26 -3.38
C LEU A 300 11.50 20.23 -4.33
N SER A 301 10.17 20.18 -4.41
CA SER A 301 9.37 21.07 -5.28
C SER A 301 8.99 22.42 -4.63
N ALA A 302 9.35 22.63 -3.35
CA ALA A 302 9.02 23.84 -2.58
C ALA A 302 10.22 24.80 -2.40
N ARG A 303 11.26 24.68 -3.21
CA ARG A 303 12.39 25.62 -3.29
C ARG A 303 12.53 26.17 -4.70
#